data_AF-A0A351VD82-F1
#
_entry.id   AF-A0A351VD82-F1
#
_cell.length_a   1.000
_cell.length_b   1.000
_cell.length_c   1.000
_cell.angle_alpha   90.00
_cell.angle_beta   90.00
_cell.angle_gamma   90.00
#
_symmetry.space_group_name_H-M   'P 1'
#
loop_
_entity.id
_entity.type
_entity.pdbx_description
1 polymer ?
#
loop_
_entity_poly.entity_id
_entity_poly.type
_entity_poly.pdbx_seq_one_letter_code
_entity_poly.pdbx_strand_id
1 'polypeptide(L)'
;ERRQYDYDLLENRYIENQNRIIDDSMVLEKLKKEMINRKVLLLAPGKSLDSHEERIKSFIQRENPIVIAVNAIHPRYQYGYVFFTNMVRYEYARVAYLDQFNKIPKILLSNIKTHGEDDELIINFNLVIKRGWEHFDNAVILCLRMMNRLGCHHVHIAGFDGFRTAYNESYFDVNLPTLNPDNKWDELNKEIKDMFSDFRRATEQTMQVVFLTESIYE
;
A
#
# COMPACT_ATOMS: atom_id res chain seq x y z
N GLU A 1 27.04 -16.60 8.99
CA GLU A 1 26.20 -17.35 8.02
C GLU A 1 24.85 -16.69 7.78
N ARG A 2 23.97 -16.44 8.78
CA ARG A 2 22.69 -15.70 8.56
C ARG A 2 22.82 -14.34 7.84
N ARG A 3 23.75 -13.48 8.29
CA ARG A 3 23.95 -12.15 7.68
C ARG A 3 24.23 -12.21 6.19
N GLN A 4 24.98 -13.21 5.71
CA GLN A 4 25.37 -13.31 4.30
C GLN A 4 24.17 -13.71 3.43
N TYR A 5 23.35 -14.65 3.92
CA TYR A 5 22.12 -15.08 3.25
C TYR A 5 21.10 -13.92 3.10
N ASP A 6 20.98 -13.07 4.11
CA ASP A 6 20.10 -11.89 4.06
C ASP A 6 20.59 -10.85 3.05
N TYR A 7 21.92 -10.66 2.94
CA TYR A 7 22.51 -9.80 1.90
C TYR A 7 22.29 -10.36 0.50
N ASP A 8 22.49 -11.65 0.30
CA ASP A 8 22.33 -12.31 -1.00
C ASP A 8 20.86 -12.23 -1.47
N LEU A 9 19.88 -12.36 -0.56
CA LEU A 9 18.45 -12.22 -0.88
C LEU A 9 18.10 -10.78 -1.27
N LEU A 10 18.60 -9.78 -0.53
CA LEU A 10 18.41 -8.37 -0.86
C LEU A 10 19.07 -7.98 -2.19
N GLU A 11 20.22 -8.59 -2.51
CA GLU A 11 20.96 -8.39 -3.75
C GLU A 11 20.29 -9.06 -4.96
N ASN A 12 19.72 -10.26 -4.79
CA ASN A 12 18.94 -10.90 -5.86
C ASN A 12 17.67 -10.09 -6.18
N ARG A 13 16.93 -9.65 -5.14
CA ARG A 13 15.80 -8.72 -5.33
C ARG A 13 16.25 -7.41 -5.99
N TYR A 14 17.49 -6.96 -5.77
CA TYR A 14 18.03 -5.79 -6.44
C TYR A 14 18.17 -5.98 -7.95
N ILE A 15 18.80 -7.08 -8.37
CA ILE A 15 19.03 -7.38 -9.79
C ILE A 15 17.68 -7.54 -10.52
N GLU A 16 16.72 -8.24 -9.92
CA GLU A 16 15.37 -8.39 -10.50
C GLU A 16 14.64 -7.05 -10.68
N ASN A 17 14.77 -6.15 -9.70
CA ASN A 17 14.14 -4.83 -9.75
C ASN A 17 14.84 -3.83 -10.70
N GLN A 18 16.14 -3.99 -10.96
CA GLN A 18 16.86 -3.20 -11.96
C GLN A 18 16.37 -3.49 -13.39
N ASN A 19 16.03 -4.74 -13.68
CA ASN A 19 15.52 -5.16 -14.99
C ASN A 19 14.09 -4.66 -15.28
N ARG A 20 13.46 -3.93 -14.36
CA ARG A 20 12.06 -3.47 -14.43
C ARG A 20 11.93 -1.95 -14.30
N ILE A 21 12.99 -1.22 -14.66
CA ILE A 21 12.98 0.23 -14.78
C ILE A 21 12.10 0.61 -15.98
N ILE A 22 11.14 1.50 -15.74
CA ILE A 22 10.25 2.05 -16.76
C ILE A 22 10.26 3.58 -16.67
N ASP A 23 9.91 4.24 -17.77
CA ASP A 23 9.55 5.67 -17.77
C ASP A 23 8.08 5.82 -17.41
N ASP A 24 7.82 6.29 -16.20
CA ASP A 24 6.49 6.54 -15.63
C ASP A 24 6.15 8.03 -15.54
N SER A 25 6.91 8.90 -16.20
CA SER A 25 6.77 10.36 -16.11
C SER A 25 5.36 10.86 -16.41
N MET A 26 4.73 10.36 -17.48
CA MET A 26 3.35 10.72 -17.84
C MET A 26 2.33 10.25 -16.81
N VAL A 27 2.53 9.05 -16.24
CA VAL A 27 1.66 8.48 -15.21
C VAL A 27 1.75 9.31 -13.93
N LEU A 28 2.96 9.67 -13.51
CA LEU A 28 3.19 10.52 -12.34
C LEU A 28 2.57 11.91 -12.52
N GLU A 29 2.74 12.52 -13.68
CA GLU A 29 2.12 13.82 -13.98
C GLU A 29 0.58 13.77 -13.96
N LYS A 30 -0.01 12.69 -14.48
CA LYS A 30 -1.46 12.46 -14.40
C LYS A 30 -1.92 12.37 -12.93
N LEU A 31 -1.33 11.46 -12.17
CA LEU A 31 -1.70 11.22 -10.76
C LEU A 31 -1.48 12.47 -9.89
N LYS A 32 -0.38 13.19 -10.14
CA LYS A 32 -0.09 14.45 -9.45
C LYS A 32 -1.18 15.48 -9.69
N LYS A 33 -1.61 15.68 -10.94
CA LYS A 33 -2.70 16.61 -11.28
C LYS A 33 -4.01 16.24 -10.61
N GLU A 34 -4.31 14.95 -10.49
CA GLU A 34 -5.55 14.47 -9.87
C GLU A 34 -5.54 14.57 -8.34
N MET A 35 -4.38 14.35 -7.71
CA MET A 35 -4.26 14.23 -6.25
C MET A 35 -3.76 15.49 -5.55
N ILE A 36 -3.17 16.44 -6.28
CA ILE A 36 -2.65 17.67 -5.68
C ILE A 36 -3.77 18.45 -4.98
N ASN A 37 -3.48 18.97 -3.79
CA ASN A 37 -4.43 19.69 -2.93
C ASN A 37 -5.68 18.91 -2.51
N ARG A 38 -5.73 17.58 -2.73
CA ARG A 38 -6.80 16.71 -2.25
C ARG A 38 -6.36 15.98 -0.98
N LYS A 39 -7.31 15.72 -0.09
CA LYS A 39 -7.12 14.71 0.96
C LYS A 39 -7.13 13.33 0.31
N VAL A 40 -6.19 12.49 0.71
CA VAL A 40 -6.15 11.08 0.29
C VAL A 40 -6.50 10.22 1.49
N LEU A 41 -7.30 9.17 1.28
CA LEU A 41 -7.61 8.14 2.27
C LEU A 41 -7.11 6.79 1.77
N LEU A 42 -6.17 6.20 2.49
CA LEU A 42 -5.68 4.85 2.25
C LEU A 42 -6.49 3.86 3.08
N LEU A 43 -7.09 2.87 2.42
CA LEU A 43 -7.78 1.75 3.07
C LEU A 43 -6.91 0.50 2.93
N ALA A 44 -6.21 0.16 4.01
CA ALA A 44 -5.40 -1.04 4.13
C ALA A 44 -6.25 -2.23 4.65
N PRO A 45 -5.82 -3.49 4.48
CA PRO A 45 -6.71 -4.64 4.63
C PRO A 45 -7.05 -5.07 6.07
N GLY A 46 -6.83 -4.22 7.07
CA GLY A 46 -7.09 -4.53 8.48
C GLY A 46 -8.58 -4.69 8.80
N LYS A 47 -8.87 -5.42 9.88
CA LYS A 47 -10.23 -5.63 10.40
C LYS A 47 -10.89 -4.35 10.90
N SER A 48 -10.09 -3.34 11.23
CA SER A 48 -10.64 -2.06 11.68
C SER A 48 -11.47 -1.35 10.61
N LEU A 49 -11.36 -1.75 9.33
CA LEU A 49 -12.30 -1.31 8.29
C LEU A 49 -13.74 -1.71 8.63
N ASP A 50 -13.97 -2.95 9.08
CA ASP A 50 -15.30 -3.39 9.48
C ASP A 50 -15.77 -2.72 10.77
N SER A 51 -14.91 -2.67 11.81
CA SER A 51 -15.32 -2.16 13.11
C SER A 51 -15.53 -0.64 13.15
N HIS A 52 -14.93 0.10 12.21
CA HIS A 52 -15.04 1.56 12.10
C HIS A 52 -15.73 2.02 10.81
N GLU A 53 -16.52 1.16 10.17
CA GLU A 53 -17.15 1.44 8.88
C GLU A 53 -17.89 2.79 8.86
N GLU A 54 -18.71 3.06 9.88
CA GLU A 54 -19.46 4.32 10.01
C GLU A 54 -18.55 5.54 10.14
N ARG A 55 -17.47 5.46 10.92
CA ARG A 55 -16.50 6.54 11.08
C ARG A 55 -15.79 6.84 9.76
N ILE A 56 -15.40 5.79 9.03
CA ILE A 56 -14.71 5.91 7.74
C ILE A 56 -15.67 6.49 6.69
N LYS A 57 -16.89 5.99 6.59
CA LYS A 57 -17.91 6.52 5.65
C LYS A 57 -18.28 7.97 5.95
N SER A 58 -18.44 8.32 7.22
CA SER A 58 -18.69 9.71 7.64
C SER A 58 -17.56 10.65 7.23
N PHE A 59 -16.30 10.20 7.36
CA PHE A 59 -15.15 10.95 6.88
C PHE A 59 -15.16 11.10 5.35
N ILE A 60 -15.43 10.02 4.60
CA ILE A 60 -15.51 10.06 3.14
C ILE A 60 -16.58 11.06 2.68
N GLN A 61 -17.76 11.03 3.28
CA GLN A 61 -18.87 11.93 2.93
C GLN A 61 -18.54 13.39 3.23
N ARG A 62 -17.93 13.66 4.39
CA ARG A 62 -17.63 15.04 4.83
C ARG A 62 -16.46 15.67 4.08
N GLU A 63 -15.41 14.89 3.85
CA GLU A 63 -14.12 15.41 3.36
C GLU A 63 -13.90 15.18 1.87
N ASN A 64 -14.71 14.31 1.24
CA ASN A 64 -14.61 13.91 -0.16
C ASN A 64 -13.15 13.60 -0.61
N PRO A 65 -12.43 12.71 0.13
CA PRO A 65 -11.06 12.37 -0.18
C PRO A 65 -10.97 11.50 -1.45
N ILE A 66 -9.78 11.42 -2.05
CA ILE A 66 -9.49 10.34 -2.99
C ILE A 66 -9.23 9.08 -2.18
N VAL A 67 -10.13 8.09 -2.31
CA VAL A 67 -10.03 6.81 -1.60
C VAL A 67 -9.21 5.83 -2.42
N ILE A 68 -8.14 5.30 -1.83
CA ILE A 68 -7.24 4.32 -2.44
C ILE A 68 -7.28 3.03 -1.62
N ALA A 69 -7.70 1.93 -2.24
CA ALA A 69 -7.54 0.61 -1.63
C ALA A 69 -6.07 0.17 -1.74
N VAL A 70 -5.51 -0.36 -0.65
CA VAL A 70 -4.10 -0.79 -0.63
C VAL A 70 -4.05 -2.32 -0.53
N ASN A 71 -3.60 -2.97 -1.60
CA ASN A 71 -3.42 -4.43 -1.71
C ASN A 71 -4.65 -5.32 -1.45
N ALA A 72 -5.84 -4.74 -1.32
CA ALA A 72 -7.10 -5.46 -1.19
C ALA A 72 -8.28 -4.55 -1.49
N ILE A 73 -9.32 -5.12 -2.09
CA ILE A 73 -10.60 -4.45 -2.33
C ILE A 73 -11.58 -4.91 -1.27
N HIS A 74 -12.22 -3.96 -0.59
CA HIS A 74 -13.27 -4.25 0.38
C HIS A 74 -14.63 -3.87 -0.21
N PRO A 75 -15.62 -4.78 -0.26
CA PRO A 75 -16.85 -4.58 -1.03
C PRO A 75 -17.73 -3.43 -0.54
N ARG A 76 -17.61 -3.05 0.74
CA ARG A 76 -18.39 -1.97 1.37
C ARG A 76 -17.89 -0.54 1.08
N TYR A 77 -16.80 -0.37 0.33
CA TYR A 77 -16.25 0.94 -0.01
C TYR A 77 -16.20 1.19 -1.51
N GLN A 78 -16.17 2.47 -1.87
CA GLN A 78 -15.93 2.94 -3.22
C GLN A 78 -14.55 3.58 -3.29
N TYR A 79 -13.90 3.41 -4.43
CA TYR A 79 -12.48 3.74 -4.61
C TYR A 79 -12.30 4.60 -5.84
N GLY A 80 -11.41 5.60 -5.73
CA GLY A 80 -10.86 6.27 -6.91
C GLY A 80 -9.75 5.44 -7.55
N TYR A 81 -8.99 4.72 -6.72
CA TYR A 81 -7.88 3.86 -7.17
C TYR A 81 -7.77 2.60 -6.31
N VAL A 82 -7.20 1.54 -6.90
CA VAL A 82 -6.62 0.42 -6.14
C VAL A 82 -5.12 0.37 -6.40
N PHE A 83 -4.33 0.37 -5.33
CA PHE A 83 -2.88 0.26 -5.40
C PHE A 83 -2.44 -1.17 -5.08
N PHE A 84 -1.76 -1.82 -6.02
CA PHE A 84 -1.20 -3.16 -5.83
C PHE A 84 0.34 -3.13 -5.90
N THR A 85 0.96 -3.80 -4.94
CA THR A 85 2.42 -4.03 -4.89
C THR A 85 2.80 -5.51 -4.97
N ASN A 86 1.80 -6.40 -4.95
CA ASN A 86 1.96 -7.85 -4.91
C ASN A 86 1.07 -8.54 -5.95
N MET A 87 1.67 -9.38 -6.80
CA MET A 87 0.97 -10.09 -7.88
C MET A 87 -0.12 -11.04 -7.39
N VAL A 88 0.11 -11.74 -6.27
CA VAL A 88 -0.88 -12.67 -5.70
C VAL A 88 -2.12 -11.91 -5.23
N ARG A 89 -1.94 -10.73 -4.62
CA ARG A 89 -3.06 -9.84 -4.22
C ARG A 89 -3.82 -9.26 -5.41
N TYR A 90 -3.10 -8.89 -6.47
CA TYR A 90 -3.69 -8.42 -7.72
C TYR A 90 -4.57 -9.52 -8.35
N GLU A 91 -4.03 -10.72 -8.54
CA GLU A 91 -4.78 -11.84 -9.14
C GLU A 91 -5.96 -12.28 -8.28
N TYR A 92 -5.78 -12.32 -6.96
CA TYR A 92 -6.88 -12.59 -6.04
C TYR A 92 -8.02 -11.58 -6.21
N ALA A 93 -7.70 -10.28 -6.26
CA ALA A 93 -8.72 -9.25 -6.45
C ALA A 93 -9.43 -9.36 -7.81
N ARG A 94 -8.69 -9.71 -8.87
CA ARG A 94 -9.24 -9.93 -10.22
C ARG A 94 -10.28 -11.05 -10.25
N VAL A 95 -10.10 -12.09 -9.43
CA VAL A 95 -11.02 -13.25 -9.37
C VAL A 95 -12.13 -13.03 -8.33
N ALA A 96 -11.78 -12.68 -7.10
CA ALA A 96 -12.72 -12.60 -5.98
C ALA A 96 -13.61 -11.34 -6.01
N TYR A 97 -13.14 -10.26 -6.64
CA TYR A 97 -13.83 -8.96 -6.68
C TYR A 97 -13.96 -8.42 -8.11
N LEU A 98 -14.20 -9.31 -9.08
CA LEU A 98 -14.20 -9.02 -10.53
C LEU A 98 -14.95 -7.73 -10.91
N ASP A 99 -16.17 -7.54 -10.41
CA ASP A 99 -17.00 -6.38 -10.76
C ASP A 99 -16.40 -5.06 -10.29
N GLN A 100 -15.77 -5.03 -9.12
CA GLN A 100 -15.10 -3.83 -8.60
C GLN A 100 -13.74 -3.64 -9.29
N PHE A 101 -13.00 -4.74 -9.46
CA PHE A 101 -11.70 -4.74 -10.11
C PHE A 101 -11.74 -4.17 -11.54
N ASN A 102 -12.82 -4.43 -12.28
CA ASN A 102 -13.00 -3.92 -13.65
C ASN A 102 -13.48 -2.46 -13.72
N LYS A 103 -13.94 -1.88 -12.61
CA LYS A 103 -14.50 -0.50 -12.57
C LYS A 103 -13.53 0.52 -11.98
N ILE A 104 -12.57 0.07 -11.20
CA ILE A 104 -11.67 0.96 -10.46
C ILE A 104 -10.32 0.98 -11.17
N PRO A 105 -9.79 2.16 -11.54
CA PRO A 105 -8.44 2.27 -12.06
C PRO A 105 -7.41 1.69 -11.08
N LYS A 106 -6.43 0.96 -11.61
CA LYS A 106 -5.37 0.32 -10.83
C LYS A 106 -4.09 1.11 -10.94
N ILE A 107 -3.40 1.29 -9.82
CA ILE A 107 -2.01 1.76 -9.77
C ILE A 107 -1.17 0.53 -9.42
N LEU A 108 -0.29 0.14 -10.32
CA LEU A 108 0.59 -1.02 -10.15
C LEU A 108 2.04 -0.56 -10.09
N LEU A 109 2.85 -1.25 -9.29
CA LEU A 109 4.28 -1.07 -9.34
C LEU A 109 4.92 -1.96 -10.40
N SER A 110 6.06 -1.52 -10.95
CA SER A 110 6.75 -2.22 -12.05
C SER A 110 7.29 -3.60 -11.69
N ASN A 111 7.31 -3.95 -10.39
CA ASN A 111 7.60 -5.31 -9.92
C ASN A 111 6.45 -6.31 -10.17
N ILE A 112 5.25 -5.84 -10.52
CA ILE A 112 4.13 -6.68 -10.93
C ILE A 112 4.08 -6.81 -12.45
N LYS A 113 4.04 -5.67 -13.16
CA LYS A 113 3.98 -5.59 -14.62
C LYS A 113 4.76 -4.35 -15.08
N THR A 114 5.39 -4.42 -16.25
CA THR A 114 6.08 -3.26 -16.87
C THR A 114 5.24 -2.52 -17.91
N HIS A 115 4.10 -3.09 -18.31
CA HIS A 115 3.13 -2.50 -19.22
C HIS A 115 1.73 -2.67 -18.63
N GLY A 116 0.93 -1.60 -18.67
CA GLY A 116 -0.44 -1.59 -18.19
C GLY A 116 -1.45 -1.76 -19.32
N GLU A 117 -2.63 -2.24 -18.97
CA GLU A 117 -3.85 -2.12 -19.76
C GLU A 117 -4.47 -0.72 -19.59
N ASP A 118 -5.56 -0.39 -20.31
CA ASP A 118 -6.13 0.97 -20.36
C ASP A 118 -6.49 1.57 -18.98
N ASP A 119 -6.80 0.72 -18.00
CA ASP A 119 -7.15 1.10 -16.63
C ASP A 119 -6.01 0.85 -15.62
N GLU A 120 -4.81 0.53 -16.08
CA GLU A 120 -3.63 0.25 -15.25
C GLU A 120 -2.55 1.33 -15.43
N LEU A 121 -2.25 2.02 -14.33
CA LEU A 121 -1.21 3.03 -14.23
C LEU A 121 0.02 2.39 -13.61
N ILE A 122 1.07 2.18 -14.41
CA ILE A 122 2.31 1.56 -13.92
C ILE A 122 3.29 2.62 -13.42
N ILE A 123 3.78 2.44 -12.19
CA ILE A 123 4.80 3.28 -11.56
C ILE A 123 6.06 2.45 -11.34
N ASN A 124 7.21 3.07 -11.56
CA ASN A 124 8.50 2.46 -11.34
C ASN A 124 8.65 2.09 -9.85
N PHE A 125 8.80 0.79 -9.57
CA PHE A 125 8.97 0.29 -8.21
C PHE A 125 10.12 0.97 -7.47
N ASN A 126 11.22 1.29 -8.17
CA ASN A 126 12.39 1.92 -7.57
C ASN A 126 12.12 3.35 -7.06
N LEU A 127 11.03 4.00 -7.49
CA LEU A 127 10.64 5.35 -7.06
C LEU A 127 10.11 5.40 -5.62
N VAL A 128 9.55 4.27 -5.14
CA VAL A 128 8.81 4.19 -3.88
C VAL A 128 9.46 3.28 -2.84
N ILE A 129 10.56 2.62 -3.16
CA ILE A 129 11.30 1.78 -2.19
C ILE A 129 12.38 2.56 -1.44
N LYS A 130 12.67 2.09 -0.23
CA LYS A 130 13.87 2.40 0.53
C LYS A 130 14.34 1.11 1.17
N ARG A 131 15.59 0.75 0.93
CA ARG A 131 16.21 -0.49 1.43
C ARG A 131 16.76 -0.29 2.85
N GLY A 132 17.08 -1.40 3.50
CA GLY A 132 17.53 -1.45 4.89
C GLY A 132 16.68 -2.37 5.77
N TRP A 133 15.59 -2.88 5.20
CA TRP A 133 14.64 -3.80 5.82
C TRP A 133 14.46 -5.01 4.89
N GLU A 134 14.22 -6.18 5.46
CA GLU A 134 13.88 -7.41 4.75
C GLU A 134 12.53 -7.26 4.04
N HIS A 135 11.52 -6.73 4.75
CA HIS A 135 10.16 -6.48 4.23
C HIS A 135 9.97 -5.03 3.78
N PHE A 136 10.95 -4.49 3.06
CA PHE A 136 10.97 -3.10 2.58
C PHE A 136 9.82 -2.73 1.63
N ASP A 137 9.07 -3.72 1.15
CA ASP A 137 8.01 -3.66 0.16
C ASP A 137 6.59 -3.64 0.78
N ASN A 138 6.47 -3.34 2.08
CA ASN A 138 5.18 -3.14 2.73
C ASN A 138 4.30 -2.14 1.96
N ALA A 139 3.11 -2.58 1.55
CA ALA A 139 2.27 -1.86 0.60
C ALA A 139 1.80 -0.48 1.09
N VAL A 140 1.49 -0.33 2.37
CA VAL A 140 1.07 0.96 2.95
C VAL A 140 2.25 1.93 2.91
N ILE A 141 3.45 1.48 3.28
CA ILE A 141 4.66 2.30 3.25
C ILE A 141 5.02 2.71 1.81
N LEU A 142 4.93 1.79 0.85
CA LEU A 142 5.16 2.11 -0.56
C LEU A 142 4.12 3.11 -1.08
N CYS A 143 2.85 2.96 -0.72
CA CYS A 143 1.80 3.90 -1.09
C CYS A 143 2.03 5.28 -0.47
N LEU A 144 2.47 5.36 0.79
CA LEU A 144 2.81 6.62 1.46
C LEU A 144 3.98 7.33 0.77
N ARG A 145 5.03 6.58 0.40
CA ARG A 145 6.16 7.13 -0.37
C ARG A 145 5.71 7.62 -1.74
N MET A 146 4.81 6.90 -2.42
CA MET A 146 4.18 7.37 -3.66
C MET A 146 3.42 8.67 -3.45
N MET A 147 2.56 8.75 -2.42
CA MET A 147 1.83 9.97 -2.08
C MET A 147 2.77 11.16 -1.86
N ASN A 148 3.90 10.95 -1.18
CA ASN A 148 4.89 12.00 -0.97
C ASN A 148 5.53 12.47 -2.28
N ARG A 149 5.82 11.54 -3.20
CA ARG A 149 6.35 11.85 -4.55
C ARG A 149 5.35 12.63 -5.41
N LEU A 150 4.05 12.35 -5.23
CA LEU A 150 2.97 13.06 -5.91
C LEU A 150 2.66 14.43 -5.28
N GLY A 151 3.30 14.79 -4.14
CA GLY A 151 3.06 16.06 -3.46
C GLY A 151 1.76 16.08 -2.65
N CYS A 152 1.25 14.92 -2.22
CA CYS A 152 0.07 14.85 -1.37
C CYS A 152 0.44 15.26 0.07
N HIS A 153 -0.16 16.35 0.56
CA HIS A 153 0.15 16.88 1.89
C HIS A 153 -0.72 16.33 3.03
N HIS A 154 -1.90 15.78 2.72
CA HIS A 154 -2.87 15.32 3.74
C HIS A 154 -3.31 13.88 3.44
N VAL A 155 -2.71 12.92 4.13
CA VAL A 155 -3.00 11.50 3.97
C VAL A 155 -3.65 10.95 5.23
N HIS A 156 -4.79 10.28 5.06
CA HIS A 156 -5.50 9.58 6.11
C HIS A 156 -5.35 8.07 5.88
N ILE A 157 -5.29 7.29 6.95
CA ILE A 157 -5.13 5.83 6.86
C ILE A 157 -6.18 5.16 7.73
N ALA A 158 -6.82 4.12 7.20
CA ALA A 158 -7.65 3.19 7.96
C ALA A 158 -7.28 1.75 7.60
N GLY A 159 -7.49 0.80 8.52
CA GLY A 159 -7.18 -0.61 8.27
C GLY A 159 -5.68 -0.94 8.29
N PHE A 160 -4.84 -0.08 8.85
CA PHE A 160 -3.40 -0.35 9.02
C PHE A 160 -3.11 -0.88 10.44
N ASP A 161 -3.82 -1.93 10.82
CA ASP A 161 -3.93 -2.42 12.20
C ASP A 161 -2.65 -3.07 12.73
N GLY A 162 -1.84 -3.58 11.81
CA GLY A 162 -0.73 -4.49 12.09
C GLY A 162 -1.15 -5.95 12.15
N PHE A 163 -0.15 -6.83 12.21
CA PHE A 163 -0.36 -8.26 12.17
C PHE A 163 -0.65 -8.81 13.56
N ARG A 164 -1.65 -9.69 13.65
CA ARG A 164 -1.97 -10.43 14.87
C ARG A 164 -1.41 -11.84 14.77
N THR A 165 -1.06 -12.41 15.92
CA THR A 165 -0.44 -13.74 16.03
C THR A 165 -1.42 -14.88 15.76
N ALA A 166 -2.73 -14.65 15.89
CA ALA A 166 -3.75 -15.62 15.54
C ALA A 166 -4.03 -15.64 14.03
N TYR A 167 -4.14 -16.85 13.47
CA TYR A 167 -4.46 -17.07 12.06
C TYR A 167 -5.78 -16.39 11.69
N ASN A 168 -5.79 -15.63 10.58
CA ASN A 168 -6.95 -14.90 10.06
C ASN A 168 -7.53 -13.81 10.98
N GLU A 169 -6.76 -13.29 11.93
CA GLU A 169 -7.14 -12.10 12.68
C GLU A 169 -6.65 -10.78 12.09
N SER A 170 -5.70 -10.81 11.17
CA SER A 170 -5.04 -9.60 10.67
C SER A 170 -5.83 -8.87 9.57
N TYR A 171 -6.67 -9.57 8.82
CA TYR A 171 -7.36 -9.00 7.66
C TYR A 171 -8.89 -9.04 7.77
N PHE A 172 -9.56 -8.09 7.10
CA PHE A 172 -11.03 -8.10 6.96
C PHE A 172 -11.52 -9.33 6.18
N ASP A 173 -10.78 -9.72 5.13
CA ASP A 173 -11.09 -10.89 4.31
C ASP A 173 -10.24 -12.07 4.78
N VAL A 174 -10.89 -13.10 5.29
CA VAL A 174 -10.25 -14.31 5.81
C VAL A 174 -9.60 -15.17 4.71
N ASN A 175 -9.98 -14.95 3.45
CA ASN A 175 -9.42 -15.67 2.30
C ASN A 175 -8.30 -14.88 1.61
N LEU A 176 -7.98 -13.66 2.08
CA LEU A 176 -6.88 -12.90 1.52
C LEU A 176 -5.56 -13.67 1.64
N PRO A 177 -4.80 -13.83 0.54
CA PRO A 177 -3.51 -14.50 0.58
C PRO A 177 -2.53 -13.83 1.56
N THR A 178 -2.11 -14.57 2.58
CA THR A 178 -1.20 -14.07 3.61
C THR A 178 0.21 -13.83 3.07
N LEU A 179 0.84 -12.71 3.45
CA LEU A 179 2.12 -12.26 2.89
C LEU A 179 3.35 -12.58 3.78
N ASN A 180 3.20 -13.38 4.84
CA ASN A 180 4.31 -13.77 5.71
C ASN A 180 4.44 -15.31 5.76
N PRO A 181 5.51 -15.89 5.20
CA PRO A 181 5.72 -17.33 5.17
C PRO A 181 6.22 -17.92 6.52
N ASP A 182 6.81 -17.11 7.40
CA ASP A 182 7.61 -17.62 8.53
C ASP A 182 6.91 -17.49 9.91
N ASN A 183 5.67 -17.02 9.96
CA ASN A 183 4.89 -16.79 11.18
C ASN A 183 5.55 -15.84 12.22
N LYS A 184 6.57 -15.07 11.83
CA LYS A 184 7.25 -14.10 12.71
C LYS A 184 6.54 -12.74 12.73
N TRP A 185 5.30 -12.73 13.20
CA TRP A 185 4.43 -11.55 13.14
C TRP A 185 4.95 -10.36 13.95
N ASP A 186 5.52 -10.61 15.12
CA ASP A 186 6.05 -9.54 15.99
C ASP A 186 7.28 -8.86 15.40
N GLU A 187 8.18 -9.65 14.78
CA GLU A 187 9.36 -9.12 14.08
C GLU A 187 8.93 -8.27 12.89
N LEU A 188 7.99 -8.76 12.09
CA LEU A 188 7.42 -8.03 10.95
C LEU A 188 6.74 -6.72 11.40
N ASN A 189 5.98 -6.75 12.49
CA ASN A 189 5.37 -5.54 13.05
C ASN A 189 6.41 -4.52 13.52
N LYS A 190 7.46 -4.98 14.20
CA LYS A 190 8.55 -4.11 14.63
C LYS A 190 9.25 -3.46 13.45
N GLU A 191 9.49 -4.23 12.39
CA GLU A 191 10.10 -3.76 11.16
C GLU A 191 9.24 -2.71 10.46
N ILE A 192 7.94 -2.96 10.29
CA ILE A 192 7.01 -2.01 9.68
C ILE A 192 6.89 -0.73 10.52
N LYS A 193 6.90 -0.85 11.86
CA LYS A 193 6.90 0.33 12.75
C LYS A 193 8.15 1.18 12.54
N ASP A 194 9.30 0.56 12.38
CA ASP A 194 10.56 1.25 12.09
C ASP A 194 10.53 1.94 10.72
N MET A 195 10.07 1.24 9.68
CA MET A 195 9.86 1.81 8.34
C MET A 195 8.91 3.01 8.35
N PHE A 196 7.80 2.92 9.10
CA PHE A 196 6.82 4.00 9.22
C PHE A 196 7.40 5.20 9.98
N SER A 197 8.13 4.95 11.07
CA SER A 197 8.80 5.99 11.86
C SER A 197 9.85 6.74 11.04
N ASP A 198 10.64 6.01 10.25
CA ASP A 198 11.59 6.58 9.29
C ASP A 198 10.89 7.44 8.23
N PHE A 199 9.80 6.94 7.64
CA PHE A 199 9.00 7.70 6.68
C PHE A 199 8.47 9.00 7.30
N ARG A 200 7.83 8.92 8.48
CA ARG A 200 7.28 10.11 9.16
C ARG A 200 8.35 11.16 9.44
N ARG A 201 9.54 10.76 9.86
CA ARG A 201 10.67 11.67 10.08
C ARG A 201 11.12 12.34 8.79
N ALA A 202 11.18 11.58 7.70
CA ALA A 202 11.59 12.10 6.39
C ALA A 202 10.56 13.06 5.76
N THR A 203 9.28 12.97 6.15
CA THR A 203 8.18 13.75 5.56
C THR A 203 7.49 14.69 6.54
N GLU A 204 8.04 14.91 7.74
CA GLU A 204 7.39 15.68 8.81
C GLU A 204 6.97 17.10 8.37
N GLN A 205 7.76 17.73 7.51
CA GLN A 205 7.52 19.08 6.99
C GLN A 205 6.67 19.11 5.72
N THR A 206 6.43 17.96 5.08
CA THR A 206 5.79 17.89 3.76
C THR A 206 4.47 17.14 3.75
N MET A 207 4.22 16.26 4.73
CA MET A 207 3.01 15.44 4.76
C MET A 207 2.51 15.22 6.17
N GLN A 208 1.23 15.53 6.37
CA GLN A 208 0.48 15.11 7.54
C GLN A 208 -0.16 13.75 7.29
N VAL A 209 0.14 12.78 8.18
CA VAL A 209 -0.46 11.45 8.18
C VAL A 209 -1.37 11.31 9.41
N VAL A 210 -2.64 10.95 9.20
CA VAL A 210 -3.65 10.82 10.27
C VAL A 210 -4.32 9.45 10.22
N PHE A 211 -4.41 8.77 11.35
CA PHE A 211 -5.11 7.50 11.46
C PHE A 211 -6.61 7.70 11.78
N LEU A 212 -7.47 7.01 11.02
CA LEU A 212 -8.92 6.96 11.27
C LEU A 212 -9.34 5.73 12.10
N THR A 213 -8.46 4.74 12.21
CA THR A 213 -8.61 3.52 12.99
C THR A 213 -7.36 3.31 13.83
N GLU A 214 -7.46 2.52 14.89
CA GLU A 214 -6.29 2.16 15.70
C GLU A 214 -5.24 1.45 14.85
N SER A 215 -3.97 1.73 15.14
CA SER A 215 -2.81 1.15 14.48
C SER A 215 -1.70 0.96 15.50
N ILE A 216 -1.09 -0.21 15.54
CA ILE A 216 0.09 -0.45 16.41
C ILE A 216 1.32 0.36 15.95
N TYR A 217 1.26 0.93 14.74
CA TYR A 217 2.34 1.71 14.12
C TYR A 217 2.27 3.20 14.43
N GLU A 218 1.17 3.68 15.04
CA GLU A 218 1.09 5.04 15.58
C GLU A 218 2.19 5.29 16.63
#